data_AF-A0AA36E4E3-F1
#
_entry.id   AF-A0AA36E4E3-F1
#
_cell.length_a   1.000
_cell.length_b   1.000
_cell.length_c   1.000
_cell.angle_alpha   90.00
_cell.angle_beta   90.00
_cell.angle_gamma   90.00
#
_symmetry.space_group_name_H-M   'P 1'
#
loop_
_entity.id
_entity.type
_entity.pdbx_description
1 polymer ?
#
loop_
_entity_poly.entity_id
_entity_poly.type
_entity_poly.pdbx_seq_one_letter_code
_entity_poly.pdbx_strand_id
1 'polypeptide(L)'
;MREISRRSIDLLVLWNISFSCYLLWEWHSCQVVKVSEHASWSGCFYVQILQTALAAVRAPENLVEVITRFSETGEALVSSVDKIIFVGSPGVGRMIMRKAADTFIPVTLELGGKDPFIVCEDVDVAHELKDFILLNLSQLPEDMLRSKREQGKQLKTKE
;
A
#
# COMPACT_ATOMS: atom_id res chain seq x y z
N MET A 1 -11.44 17.45 33.83
CA MET A 1 -11.76 16.02 33.95
C MET A 1 -12.80 15.69 32.88
N ARG A 2 -12.39 15.10 31.76
CA ARG A 2 -13.23 14.39 30.78
C ARG A 2 -12.30 13.52 29.91
N GLU A 3 -12.19 12.27 30.37
CA GLU A 3 -11.98 11.03 29.62
C GLU A 3 -10.97 11.02 28.47
N ILE A 4 -9.74 10.63 28.78
CA ILE A 4 -8.91 9.84 27.86
C ILE A 4 -9.41 8.39 28.02
N SER A 5 -10.50 8.02 27.36
CA SER A 5 -11.12 6.69 27.47
C SER A 5 -11.41 6.14 26.07
N ARG A 6 -10.74 5.04 25.74
CA ARG A 6 -10.54 4.39 24.42
C ARG A 6 -9.46 5.05 23.56
N ARG A 7 -8.24 4.48 23.61
CA ARG A 7 -7.24 4.67 22.54
C ARG A 7 -7.81 3.95 21.31
N SER A 8 -8.09 4.68 20.23
CA SER A 8 -8.55 4.10 18.97
C SER A 8 -7.50 3.14 18.43
N ILE A 9 -7.91 1.97 17.96
CA ILE A 9 -7.05 1.01 17.27
C ILE A 9 -7.30 1.14 15.77
N ASP A 10 -6.27 1.54 15.03
CA ASP A 10 -6.33 1.66 13.58
C ASP A 10 -5.69 0.42 12.93
N LEU A 11 -6.42 -0.27 12.05
CA LEU A 11 -5.86 -1.36 11.24
C LEU A 11 -5.34 -0.82 9.92
N LEU A 12 -4.04 -0.97 9.67
CA LEU A 12 -3.43 -0.68 8.38
C LEU A 12 -3.04 -1.98 7.69
N VAL A 13 -3.62 -2.28 6.52
CA VAL A 13 -3.29 -3.46 5.73
C VAL A 13 -2.55 -3.06 4.46
N LEU A 14 -1.33 -3.59 4.28
CA LEU A 14 -0.44 -3.21 3.18
C LEU A 14 -0.01 -4.40 2.32
N TRP A 15 -0.03 -4.20 1.01
CA TRP A 15 0.55 -5.12 0.02
C TRP A 15 2.04 -4.82 -0.25
N ASN A 16 2.45 -3.56 -0.13
CA ASN A 16 3.84 -3.12 -0.17
C ASN A 16 3.99 -1.96 0.82
N ILE A 17 5.04 -1.98 1.65
CA ILE A 17 5.27 -0.90 2.62
C ILE A 17 5.91 0.26 1.86
N SER A 18 5.08 1.09 1.23
CA SER A 18 5.49 2.42 0.78
C SER A 18 5.17 3.44 1.86
N PHE A 19 6.15 4.31 2.13
CA PHE A 19 6.17 5.32 3.20
C PHE A 19 4.94 6.24 3.24
N SER A 20 4.19 6.33 2.14
CA SER A 20 2.98 7.14 1.98
C SER A 20 1.89 6.89 3.05
N CYS A 21 1.77 5.66 3.57
CA CYS A 21 0.63 5.29 4.42
C CYS A 21 0.71 5.81 5.85
N TYR A 22 1.89 6.25 6.33
CA TYR A 22 2.07 6.75 7.70
C TYR A 22 1.53 8.18 7.89
N LEU A 23 1.19 8.88 6.80
CA LEU A 23 0.61 10.23 6.85
C LEU A 23 -0.85 10.25 7.32
N LEU A 24 -1.49 9.08 7.44
CA LEU A 24 -2.86 8.94 7.93
C LEU A 24 -2.94 8.77 9.46
N TRP A 25 -1.81 8.87 10.17
CA TRP A 25 -1.79 8.74 11.63
C TRP A 25 -2.45 9.94 12.32
N GLU A 26 -3.54 9.69 13.03
CA GLU A 26 -4.10 10.63 13.99
C GLU A 26 -3.37 10.52 15.34
N TRP A 27 -2.85 11.64 15.83
CA TRP A 27 -2.23 11.72 17.14
C TRP A 27 -3.19 11.13 18.20
N HIS A 28 -2.69 10.17 19.00
CA HIS A 28 -3.36 9.43 20.10
C HIS A 28 -3.99 8.05 19.78
N SER A 29 -3.86 7.52 18.56
CA SER A 29 -4.26 6.12 18.25
C SER A 29 -3.12 5.11 18.41
N CYS A 30 -3.47 3.85 18.71
CA CYS A 30 -2.59 2.70 18.61
C CYS A 30 -2.77 2.06 17.22
N GLN A 31 -1.70 1.65 16.56
CA GLN A 31 -1.79 1.08 15.21
C GLN A 31 -1.44 -0.40 15.19
N VAL A 32 -2.26 -1.17 14.47
CA VAL A 32 -1.93 -2.54 14.07
C VAL A 32 -1.68 -2.53 12.58
N VAL A 33 -0.43 -2.74 12.18
CA VAL A 33 -0.01 -2.78 10.78
C VAL A 33 0.11 -4.23 10.36
N LYS A 34 -0.88 -4.73 9.62
CA LYS A 34 -0.85 -6.08 9.06
C LYS A 34 -0.20 -6.05 7.67
N VAL A 35 0.92 -6.74 7.53
CA VAL A 35 1.71 -6.80 6.29
C VAL A 35 1.43 -8.10 5.55
N SER A 36 1.37 -8.05 4.22
CA SER A 36 1.32 -9.26 3.39
C SER A 36 2.58 -10.12 3.55
N GLU A 37 2.37 -11.43 3.53
CA GLU A 37 3.38 -12.48 3.43
C GLU A 37 4.40 -12.23 2.32
N HIS A 38 3.98 -11.64 1.19
CA HIS A 38 4.85 -11.33 0.05
C HIS A 38 5.85 -10.21 0.35
N ALA A 39 5.52 -9.33 1.30
CA ALA A 39 6.36 -8.21 1.74
C ALA A 39 7.05 -8.47 3.08
N SER A 40 6.97 -9.70 3.62
CA SER A 40 7.52 -10.08 4.94
C SER A 40 8.98 -9.69 5.13
N TRP A 41 9.79 -9.84 4.08
CA TRP A 41 11.22 -9.52 4.09
C TRP A 41 11.49 -8.07 4.49
N SER A 42 10.65 -7.13 4.05
CA SER A 42 10.81 -5.71 4.37
C SER A 42 10.32 -5.36 5.78
N GLY A 43 9.42 -6.17 6.36
CA GLY A 43 8.73 -5.84 7.61
C GLY A 43 9.67 -5.67 8.81
N CYS A 44 10.75 -6.46 8.91
CA CYS A 44 11.68 -6.37 10.03
C CYS A 44 12.45 -5.03 10.06
N PHE A 45 12.83 -4.49 8.89
CA PHE A 45 13.47 -3.18 8.79
C PHE A 45 12.54 -2.06 9.25
N TYR A 46 11.25 -2.13 8.89
CA TYR A 46 10.26 -1.17 9.34
C TYR A 46 10.05 -1.20 10.84
N VAL A 47 9.98 -2.40 11.45
CA VAL A 47 9.88 -2.53 12.91
C VAL A 47 11.06 -1.85 13.60
N GLN A 48 12.29 -2.07 13.11
CA GLN A 48 13.49 -1.43 13.69
C GLN A 48 13.45 0.10 13.60
N ILE A 49 13.03 0.64 12.45
CA ILE A 49 12.89 2.09 12.25
C ILE A 49 11.82 2.65 13.21
N LEU A 50 10.65 2.01 13.29
CA LEU A 50 9.56 2.42 14.16
C LEU A 50 9.96 2.39 15.64
N GLN A 51 10.58 1.31 16.10
CA GLN A 51 11.05 1.19 17.47
C GLN A 51 12.08 2.26 17.82
N THR A 52 13.01 2.54 16.90
CA THR A 52 14.02 3.60 17.08
C THR A 52 13.37 4.97 17.17
N ALA A 53 12.39 5.25 16.32
CA ALA A 53 11.66 6.52 16.33
C ALA A 53 10.83 6.69 17.61
N LEU A 54 10.10 5.66 18.05
CA LEU A 54 9.32 5.65 19.29
C LEU A 54 10.22 5.86 20.50
N ALA A 55 11.38 5.19 20.55
CA ALA A 55 12.36 5.36 21.61
C ALA A 55 12.92 6.79 21.66
N ALA A 56 13.22 7.40 20.50
CA ALA A 56 13.73 8.77 20.42
C ALA A 56 12.77 9.81 21.00
N VAL A 57 11.45 9.58 20.86
CA VAL A 57 10.41 10.46 21.42
C VAL A 57 9.87 9.99 22.78
N ARG A 58 10.44 8.92 23.35
CA ARG A 58 9.99 8.29 24.62
C ARG A 58 8.52 7.88 24.60
N ALA A 59 8.03 7.45 23.43
CA ALA A 59 6.70 6.88 23.29
C ALA A 59 6.69 5.40 23.69
N PRO A 60 5.52 4.85 24.08
CA PRO A 60 5.37 3.42 24.34
C PRO A 60 5.70 2.59 23.10
N GLU A 61 6.45 1.50 23.26
CA GLU A 61 6.82 0.61 22.15
C GLU A 61 5.61 -0.09 21.54
N ASN A 62 4.55 -0.30 22.33
CA ASN A 62 3.30 -0.93 21.90
C ASN A 62 2.32 0.03 21.22
N LEU A 63 2.76 1.24 20.84
CA LEU A 63 1.94 2.20 20.11
C LEU A 63 1.72 1.77 18.65
N VAL A 64 2.67 1.01 18.10
CA VAL A 64 2.59 0.45 16.74
C VAL A 64 3.01 -1.01 16.79
N GLU A 65 2.10 -1.90 16.45
CA GLU A 65 2.36 -3.33 16.33
C GLU A 65 2.33 -3.75 14.86
N VAL A 66 3.38 -4.44 14.40
CA VAL A 66 3.47 -4.93 13.03
C VAL A 66 3.26 -6.45 13.01
N ILE A 67 2.26 -6.91 12.28
CA ILE A 67 1.87 -8.33 12.20
C ILE A 67 2.03 -8.84 10.77
N THR A 68 2.88 -9.84 10.58
CA THR A 68 3.08 -10.48 9.28
C THR A 68 2.39 -11.84 9.27
N ARG A 69 1.22 -11.90 8.62
CA ARG A 69 0.35 -13.10 8.56
C ARG A 69 -0.43 -13.16 7.25
N PHE A 70 -1.05 -14.31 6.98
CA PHE A 70 -1.93 -14.52 5.82
C PHE A 70 -3.27 -13.76 5.94
N SER A 71 -4.07 -13.84 4.90
CA SER A 71 -5.32 -13.08 4.71
C SER A 71 -6.34 -13.22 5.84
N GLU A 72 -6.40 -14.40 6.48
CA GLU A 72 -7.33 -14.78 7.54
C GLU A 72 -7.17 -13.88 8.77
N THR A 73 -5.94 -13.48 9.08
CA THR A 73 -5.67 -12.53 10.17
C THR A 73 -6.24 -11.15 9.85
N GLY A 74 -6.13 -10.71 8.59
CA GLY A 74 -6.71 -9.44 8.16
C GLY A 74 -8.23 -9.46 8.31
N GLU A 75 -8.87 -10.55 7.90
CA GLU A 75 -10.31 -10.73 8.03
C GLU A 75 -10.80 -10.72 9.50
N ALA A 76 -10.06 -11.34 10.42
CA ALA A 76 -10.38 -11.32 11.85
C ALA A 76 -10.22 -9.91 12.47
N LEU A 77 -9.26 -9.13 11.98
CA LEU A 77 -8.99 -7.78 12.49
C LEU A 77 -10.06 -6.76 12.09
N VAL A 78 -10.75 -6.94 10.95
CA VAL A 78 -11.78 -5.99 10.46
C VAL A 78 -12.84 -5.66 11.51
N SER A 79 -13.27 -6.62 12.34
CA SER A 79 -14.30 -6.41 13.37
C SER A 79 -13.76 -6.03 14.74
N SER A 80 -12.44 -5.89 14.88
CA SER A 80 -11.76 -5.74 16.17
C SER A 80 -11.07 -4.39 16.33
N VAL A 81 -11.35 -3.44 15.43
CA VAL A 81 -10.67 -2.13 15.34
C VAL A 81 -11.68 -1.00 15.21
N ASP A 82 -11.24 0.22 15.52
CA ASP A 82 -12.09 1.41 15.46
C ASP A 82 -12.08 2.05 14.07
N LYS A 83 -11.03 1.83 13.27
CA LYS A 83 -10.87 2.36 11.91
C LYS A 83 -10.01 1.41 11.08
N ILE A 84 -10.29 1.34 9.78
CA ILE A 84 -9.53 0.50 8.84
C ILE A 84 -8.99 1.36 7.71
N ILE A 85 -7.71 1.19 7.42
CA ILE A 85 -7.04 1.71 6.23
C ILE A 85 -6.52 0.50 5.46
N PHE A 86 -7.05 0.29 4.26
CA PHE A 86 -6.70 -0.85 3.43
C PHE A 86 -6.08 -0.38 2.12
N VAL A 87 -4.88 -0.89 1.83
CA VAL A 87 -4.20 -0.70 0.56
C VAL A 87 -4.08 -2.03 -0.16
N GLY A 88 -4.74 -2.17 -1.32
CA GLY A 88 -4.68 -3.42 -2.06
C GLY A 88 -5.67 -3.56 -3.22
N SER A 89 -6.11 -4.78 -3.49
CA SER A 89 -6.96 -5.06 -4.64
C SER A 89 -8.41 -4.62 -4.41
N PRO A 90 -9.13 -4.16 -5.45
CA PRO A 90 -10.55 -3.82 -5.35
C PRO A 90 -11.44 -4.99 -4.87
N GLY A 91 -11.03 -6.23 -5.17
CA GLY A 91 -11.74 -7.43 -4.73
C GLY A 91 -11.77 -7.55 -3.20
N VAL A 92 -10.59 -7.41 -2.57
CA VAL A 92 -10.48 -7.46 -1.11
C VAL A 92 -11.08 -6.22 -0.45
N GLY A 93 -10.89 -5.03 -1.04
CA GLY A 93 -11.52 -3.80 -0.55
C GLY A 93 -13.03 -3.90 -0.44
N ARG A 94 -13.71 -4.52 -1.42
CA ARG A 94 -15.16 -4.78 -1.35
C ARG A 94 -15.54 -5.72 -0.21
N MET A 95 -14.74 -6.74 0.08
CA MET A 95 -15.00 -7.66 1.20
C MET A 95 -14.88 -6.95 2.54
N ILE A 96 -13.83 -6.14 2.71
CA ILE A 96 -13.60 -5.34 3.92
C ILE A 96 -14.76 -4.36 4.12
N MET A 97 -15.17 -3.63 3.08
CA MET A 97 -16.26 -2.67 3.17
C MET A 97 -17.58 -3.31 3.59
N ARG A 98 -17.90 -4.50 3.07
CA ARG A 98 -19.11 -5.25 3.47
C ARG A 98 -19.09 -5.59 4.95
N LYS A 99 -17.97 -6.12 5.44
CA LYS A 99 -17.84 -6.54 6.83
C LYS A 99 -17.75 -5.36 7.81
N ALA A 100 -17.11 -4.27 7.40
CA ALA A 100 -17.05 -3.04 8.19
C ALA A 100 -18.41 -2.35 8.31
N ALA A 101 -19.29 -2.52 7.31
CA ALA A 101 -20.64 -1.97 7.34
C ALA A 101 -21.51 -2.59 8.45
N ASP A 102 -21.29 -3.86 8.80
CA ASP A 102 -22.05 -4.56 9.86
C ASP A 102 -21.85 -3.91 11.24
N THR A 103 -20.69 -3.28 11.46
CA THR A 103 -20.28 -2.68 12.74
C THR A 103 -20.09 -1.16 12.64
N PHE A 104 -20.42 -0.54 11.50
CA PHE A 104 -20.21 0.87 11.20
C PHE A 104 -18.77 1.35 11.40
N ILE A 105 -17.79 0.49 11.10
CA ILE A 105 -16.37 0.85 11.19
C ILE A 105 -15.99 1.72 9.97
N PRO A 106 -15.41 2.91 10.18
CA PRO A 106 -14.88 3.74 9.10
C PRO A 106 -13.78 3.02 8.32
N VAL A 107 -13.86 3.08 6.98
CA VAL A 107 -12.88 2.47 6.07
C VAL A 107 -12.28 3.51 5.12
N THR A 108 -10.96 3.53 5.00
CA THR A 108 -10.22 4.21 3.93
C THR A 108 -9.67 3.13 3.00
N LEU A 109 -10.01 3.21 1.71
CA LEU A 109 -9.64 2.19 0.72
C LEU A 109 -8.76 2.81 -0.36
N GLU A 110 -7.47 2.47 -0.34
CA GLU A 110 -6.50 2.79 -1.39
C GLU A 110 -6.38 1.58 -2.32
N LEU A 111 -7.15 1.60 -3.40
CA LEU A 111 -7.30 0.45 -4.28
C LEU A 111 -6.46 0.62 -5.55
N GLY A 112 -6.03 -0.51 -6.13
CA GLY A 112 -5.33 -0.49 -7.40
C GLY A 112 -6.17 0.16 -8.51
N GLY A 113 -5.68 1.28 -9.04
CA GLY A 113 -6.15 1.92 -10.27
C GLY A 113 -5.19 1.60 -11.42
N LYS A 114 -5.72 1.48 -12.63
CA LYS A 114 -4.89 1.73 -13.82
C LYS A 114 -4.89 3.24 -13.98
N ASP A 115 -3.72 3.86 -13.87
CA ASP A 115 -3.56 5.29 -14.15
C ASP A 115 -3.39 5.47 -15.66
N PRO A 116 -4.46 5.81 -16.41
CA PRO A 116 -4.33 6.01 -17.84
C PRO A 116 -3.47 7.25 -18.09
N PHE A 117 -2.50 7.10 -18.98
CA PHE A 117 -1.72 8.20 -19.51
C PHE A 117 -2.24 8.55 -20.90
N ILE A 118 -2.72 9.77 -21.09
CA ILE A 118 -3.21 10.25 -22.39
C ILE A 118 -2.09 11.08 -23.02
N VAL A 119 -1.68 10.69 -24.22
CA VAL A 119 -0.69 11.39 -25.03
C VAL A 119 -1.43 12.22 -26.08
N CYS A 120 -1.29 13.54 -26.02
CA CYS A 120 -1.84 14.45 -27.02
C CYS A 120 -0.89 14.59 -28.21
N GLU A 121 -1.38 15.06 -29.36
CA GLU A 121 -0.60 15.16 -30.62
C GLU A 121 0.56 16.16 -30.56
N ASP A 122 0.52 17.08 -29.59
CA ASP A 122 1.48 18.16 -29.37
C ASP A 122 2.62 17.81 -28.41
N VAL A 123 2.65 16.57 -27.91
CA VAL A 123 3.66 16.11 -26.95
C VAL A 123 4.96 15.67 -27.66
N ASP A 124 6.11 16.01 -27.09
CA ASP A 124 7.41 15.51 -27.54
C ASP A 124 7.60 14.06 -27.04
N VAL A 125 7.04 13.15 -27.82
CA VAL A 125 7.01 11.70 -27.59
C VAL A 125 8.38 11.12 -27.19
N ALA A 126 9.49 11.69 -27.63
CA ALA A 126 10.83 11.21 -27.29
C ALA A 126 11.21 11.50 -25.82
N HIS A 127 10.72 12.61 -25.27
CA HIS A 127 10.93 12.99 -23.88
C HIS A 127 9.90 12.30 -22.95
N GLU A 128 8.62 12.30 -23.29
CA GLU A 128 7.56 11.76 -22.41
C GLU A 128 7.49 10.21 -22.39
N LEU A 129 7.88 9.50 -23.45
CA LEU A 129 7.84 8.02 -23.43
C LEU A 129 8.86 7.41 -22.47
N LYS A 130 9.94 8.10 -22.14
CA LYS A 130 10.99 7.57 -21.27
C LYS A 130 10.45 7.27 -19.89
N ASP A 131 9.67 8.20 -19.35
CA ASP A 131 9.04 8.09 -18.04
C ASP A 131 7.91 7.06 -18.08
N PHE A 132 7.09 7.06 -19.14
CA PHE A 132 6.02 6.09 -19.32
C PHE A 132 6.54 4.63 -19.38
N ILE A 133 7.61 4.41 -20.14
CA ILE A 133 8.25 3.11 -20.31
C ILE A 133 8.90 2.65 -18.99
N LEU A 134 9.59 3.53 -18.26
CA LEU A 134 10.18 3.18 -16.97
C LEU A 134 9.13 2.81 -15.92
N LEU A 135 8.01 3.54 -15.87
CA LEU A 135 6.90 3.29 -14.95
C LEU A 135 6.16 1.97 -15.25
N ASN A 136 5.98 1.60 -16.53
CA ASN A 136 5.19 0.43 -16.91
C ASN A 136 6.00 -0.85 -17.15
N LEU A 137 7.27 -0.78 -17.57
CA LEU A 137 8.05 -1.99 -17.88
C LEU A 137 8.48 -2.77 -16.62
N SER A 138 8.57 -2.13 -15.46
CA SER A 138 8.90 -2.82 -14.19
C SER A 138 7.84 -3.84 -13.76
N GLN A 139 6.63 -3.77 -14.34
CA GLN A 139 5.51 -4.67 -14.04
C GLN A 139 5.24 -5.73 -15.13
N LEU A 140 5.98 -5.72 -16.24
CA LEU A 140 5.80 -6.70 -17.30
C LEU A 140 6.74 -7.90 -17.13
N PRO A 141 6.25 -9.13 -17.38
CA PRO A 141 7.11 -10.31 -17.39
C PRO A 141 8.15 -10.23 -18.53
N GLU A 142 9.34 -10.80 -18.30
CA GLU A 142 10.53 -10.67 -19.16
C GLU A 142 10.35 -11.17 -20.59
N ASP A 143 9.43 -12.11 -20.80
CA ASP A 143 9.05 -12.63 -22.11
C ASP A 143 8.40 -11.54 -23.00
N MET A 144 7.54 -10.71 -22.44
CA MET A 144 6.93 -9.57 -23.11
C MET A 144 7.94 -8.45 -23.40
N LEU A 145 8.92 -8.25 -22.50
CA LEU A 145 10.02 -7.29 -22.71
C LEU A 145 10.90 -7.67 -23.91
N ARG A 146 11.19 -8.97 -24.09
CA ARG A 146 11.93 -9.47 -25.25
C ARG A 146 11.19 -9.24 -26.56
N SER A 147 9.89 -9.58 -26.62
CA SER A 147 9.08 -9.40 -27.83
C SER A 147 9.04 -7.93 -28.29
N LYS A 148 8.88 -6.98 -27.34
CA LYS A 148 8.88 -5.55 -27.68
C LYS A 148 10.26 -5.02 -28.10
N ARG A 149 11.35 -5.53 -27.53
CA ARG A 149 12.72 -5.20 -27.99
C ARG A 149 12.99 -5.68 -29.41
N GLU A 150 12.45 -6.82 -29.80
CA GLU A 150 12.57 -7.35 -31.17
C GLU A 150 11.74 -6.54 -32.17
N GLN A 151 10.52 -6.15 -31.82
CA GLN A 151 9.69 -5.26 -32.64
C GLN A 151 10.35 -3.88 -32.85
N GLY A 152 10.93 -3.30 -31.80
CA GLY A 152 11.68 -2.03 -31.90
C GLY A 152 12.93 -2.11 -32.78
N LYS A 153 13.59 -3.28 -32.86
CA LYS A 153 14.73 -3.50 -33.77
C LYS A 153 14.31 -3.62 -35.23
N GLN A 154 13.16 -4.24 -35.52
CA GLN A 154 12.62 -4.34 -36.89
C GLN A 154 12.17 -2.99 -37.45
N LEU A 155 11.68 -2.08 -36.60
CA LEU A 155 11.31 -0.72 -37.01
C LEU A 155 12.53 0.13 -37.41
N LYS A 156 13.68 -0.05 -36.76
CA LYS A 156 14.93 0.66 -37.10
C LYS A 156 15.67 0.14 -38.34
N THR A 157 15.29 -1.01 -38.88
CA THR A 157 15.93 -1.60 -40.08
C THR A 157 15.17 -1.29 -41.38
N LYS A 158 14.05 -0.56 -41.29
CA LYS A 158 13.22 -0.14 -42.42
C LYS A 158 13.36 1.34 -42.79
N GLU A 159 14.24 2.09 -42.12
CA GLU A 159 14.73 3.41 -42.54
C GLU A 159 16.04 3.27 -43.32
#